data_AF-A0AAW7DD15-F1
#
_entry.id   AF-A0AAW7DD15-F1
#
_cell.length_a   1.000
_cell.length_b   1.000
_cell.length_c   1.000
_cell.angle_alpha   90.00
_cell.angle_beta   90.00
_cell.angle_gamma   90.00
#
_symmetry.space_group_name_H-M   'P 1'
#
loop_
_entity.id
_entity.type
_entity.pdbx_description
1 polymer ?
#
loop_
_entity_poly.entity_id
_entity_poly.type
_entity_poly.pdbx_seq_one_letter_code
_entity_poly.pdbx_strand_id
1 'polypeptide(L)'
;MDTYKIKELELIRTKLQFQKYNLISKRQFTDARLCHLKLKKLEDLIHHERDFLWKYVLDEIVSNDTIDSLIDIFKYFDQLNYKSRLFEKISNQIEIINQELDQYITNDKLDDVQLKLFEINQLKTIIVKKELL
;
A
#
# COMPACT_ATOMS: atom_id res chain seq x y z
N MET A 1 7.26 4.66 -4.18
CA MET A 1 5.84 5.01 -3.98
C MET A 1 5.65 5.22 -2.49
N ASP A 2 4.90 6.23 -2.05
CA ASP A 2 4.73 6.46 -0.61
C ASP A 2 3.33 7.00 -0.26
N THR A 3 3.06 7.11 1.03
CA THR A 3 1.77 7.57 1.55
C THR A 3 1.77 9.07 1.90
N TYR A 4 2.80 9.83 1.52
CA TYR A 4 2.92 11.24 1.87
C TYR A 4 1.73 12.05 1.35
N LYS A 5 1.43 11.90 0.06
CA LYS A 5 0.35 12.63 -0.62
C LYS A 5 -1.00 12.38 0.03
N ILE A 6 -1.33 11.12 0.36
CA ILE A 6 -2.62 10.82 1.00
C ILE A 6 -2.71 11.35 2.43
N LYS A 7 -1.61 11.29 3.19
CA LYS A 7 -1.53 11.85 4.54
C LYS A 7 -1.72 13.38 4.52
N GLU A 8 -1.16 14.07 3.54
CA GLU A 8 -1.40 15.51 3.34
C GLU A 8 -2.87 15.84 3.04
N LEU A 9 -3.50 15.07 2.13
CA LEU A 9 -4.91 15.28 1.79
C LEU A 9 -5.82 15.06 3.01
N GLU A 10 -5.55 14.04 3.83
CA GLU A 10 -6.29 13.78 5.08
C GLU A 10 -6.09 14.89 6.13
N LEU A 11 -4.90 15.47 6.21
CA LEU A 11 -4.64 16.63 7.07
C LEU A 11 -5.45 17.84 6.61
N ILE A 12 -5.47 18.13 5.31
CA ILE A 12 -6.28 19.23 4.75
C ILE A 12 -7.76 18.98 5.01
N ARG A 13 -8.24 17.72 4.85
CA ARG A 13 -9.63 17.34 5.12
C ARG A 13 -10.00 17.65 6.56
N THR A 14 -9.16 17.27 7.50
CA THR A 14 -9.37 17.50 8.93
C THR A 14 -9.45 19.00 9.24
N LYS A 15 -8.53 19.81 8.73
CA LYS A 15 -8.56 21.28 8.89
C LYS A 15 -9.85 21.89 8.35
N LEU A 16 -10.29 21.46 7.17
CA LEU A 16 -11.48 21.97 6.52
C LEU A 16 -12.78 21.51 7.23
N GLN A 17 -12.79 20.32 7.83
CA GLN A 17 -13.89 19.86 8.70
C GLN A 17 -14.04 20.75 9.94
N PHE A 18 -12.93 21.06 10.63
CA PHE A 18 -12.93 21.99 11.76
C PHE A 18 -13.38 23.39 11.34
N GLN A 19 -12.90 23.90 10.20
CA GLN A 19 -13.35 25.19 9.66
C GLN A 19 -14.86 25.20 9.41
N LYS A 20 -15.40 24.16 8.75
CA LYS A 20 -16.84 24.04 8.52
C LYS A 20 -17.63 24.06 9.83
N TYR A 21 -17.20 23.31 10.84
CA TYR A 21 -17.85 23.29 12.16
C TYR A 21 -17.86 24.68 12.81
N ASN A 22 -16.73 25.40 12.77
CA ASN A 22 -16.62 26.76 13.29
C ASN A 22 -17.49 27.78 12.54
N LEU A 23 -17.67 27.62 11.24
CA LEU A 23 -18.56 28.50 10.45
C LEU A 23 -20.03 28.24 10.80
N ILE A 24 -20.41 26.97 11.01
CA ILE A 24 -21.77 26.60 11.44
C ILE A 24 -22.07 27.19 12.82
N SER A 25 -21.13 27.08 13.79
CA SER A 25 -21.34 27.64 15.13
C SER A 25 -21.49 29.16 15.11
N LYS A 26 -20.84 29.85 14.17
CA LYS A 26 -20.98 31.29 13.90
C LYS A 26 -22.19 31.65 13.02
N ARG A 27 -23.04 30.68 12.65
CA ARG A 27 -24.21 30.85 11.76
C ARG A 27 -23.84 31.38 10.36
N GLN A 28 -22.61 31.17 9.91
CA GLN A 28 -22.09 31.55 8.58
C GLN A 28 -22.37 30.43 7.56
N PHE A 29 -23.65 30.22 7.23
CA PHE A 29 -24.08 29.06 6.46
C PHE A 29 -23.61 29.04 5.00
N THR A 30 -23.49 30.19 4.36
CA THR A 30 -23.00 30.29 2.98
C THR A 30 -21.55 29.82 2.88
N ASP A 31 -20.68 30.27 3.77
CA ASP A 31 -19.27 29.86 3.82
C ASP A 31 -19.13 28.39 4.25
N ALA A 32 -19.97 27.94 5.19
CA ALA A 32 -20.02 26.53 5.60
C ALA A 32 -20.42 25.62 4.42
N ARG A 33 -21.35 26.07 3.56
CA ARG A 33 -21.72 25.37 2.33
C ARG A 33 -20.56 25.30 1.34
N LEU A 34 -19.82 26.38 1.16
CA LEU A 34 -18.61 26.38 0.31
C LEU A 34 -17.55 25.41 0.85
N CYS A 35 -17.32 25.39 2.16
CA CYS A 35 -16.42 24.43 2.79
C CYS A 35 -16.90 22.98 2.58
N HIS A 36 -18.20 22.73 2.66
CA HIS A 36 -18.76 21.41 2.39
C HIS A 36 -18.53 20.94 0.94
N LEU A 37 -18.68 21.82 -0.05
CA LEU A 37 -18.38 21.50 -1.45
C LEU A 37 -16.89 21.19 -1.66
N LYS A 38 -16.01 21.93 -0.99
CA LYS A 38 -14.56 21.65 -1.01
C LYS A 38 -14.22 20.32 -0.33
N LEU A 39 -14.87 19.98 0.78
CA LEU A 39 -14.72 18.68 1.46
C LEU A 39 -15.08 17.52 0.53
N LYS A 40 -16.20 17.62 -0.18
CA LYS A 40 -16.62 16.57 -1.12
C LYS A 40 -15.55 16.31 -2.19
N LYS A 41 -15.04 17.37 -2.82
CA LYS A 41 -13.95 17.25 -3.81
C LYS A 41 -12.69 16.63 -3.22
N LEU A 42 -12.37 16.95 -1.98
CA LEU A 42 -11.20 16.43 -1.29
C LEU A 42 -11.37 14.95 -0.89
N GLU A 43 -12.58 14.53 -0.53
CA GLU A 43 -12.93 13.13 -0.30
C GLU A 43 -12.74 12.31 -1.60
N ASP A 44 -13.21 12.82 -2.74
CA ASP A 44 -13.01 12.19 -4.04
C ASP A 44 -11.51 12.01 -4.37
N LEU A 45 -10.69 13.02 -4.08
CA LEU A 45 -9.22 12.95 -4.28
C LEU A 45 -8.56 11.93 -3.35
N ILE A 46 -8.98 11.86 -2.09
CA ILE A 46 -8.47 10.86 -1.13
C ILE A 46 -8.83 9.46 -1.60
N HIS A 47 -10.08 9.24 -2.03
CA HIS A 47 -10.50 7.94 -2.56
C HIS A 47 -9.67 7.52 -3.76
N HIS A 48 -9.47 8.43 -4.73
CA HIS A 48 -8.63 8.15 -5.88
C HIS A 48 -7.19 7.77 -5.50
N GLU A 49 -6.60 8.49 -4.53
CA GLU A 49 -5.23 8.18 -4.07
C GLU A 49 -5.16 6.83 -3.34
N ARG A 50 -6.19 6.47 -2.56
CA ARG A 50 -6.28 5.13 -1.94
C ARG A 50 -6.31 4.04 -2.99
N ASP A 51 -7.14 4.19 -4.02
CA ASP A 51 -7.24 3.21 -5.10
C ASP A 51 -5.91 3.06 -5.84
N PHE A 52 -5.20 4.18 -6.06
CA PHE A 52 -3.88 4.18 -6.68
C PHE A 52 -2.83 3.44 -5.83
N LEU A 53 -2.79 3.71 -4.52
CA LEU A 53 -1.89 3.02 -3.59
C LEU A 53 -2.23 1.53 -3.46
N TRP A 54 -3.50 1.18 -3.41
CA TRP A 54 -3.93 -0.21 -3.33
C TRP A 54 -3.60 -0.98 -4.60
N LYS A 55 -3.80 -0.37 -5.77
CA LYS A 55 -3.39 -0.94 -7.05
C LYS A 55 -1.89 -1.19 -7.08
N TYR A 56 -1.07 -0.25 -6.62
CA TYR A 56 0.37 -0.43 -6.49
C TYR A 56 0.71 -1.65 -5.61
N VAL A 57 0.04 -1.81 -4.46
CA VAL A 57 0.24 -2.97 -3.58
C VAL A 57 -0.10 -4.30 -4.26
N LEU A 58 -1.13 -4.33 -5.11
CA LEU A 58 -1.53 -5.53 -5.82
C LEU A 58 -0.51 -5.88 -6.92
N ASP A 59 -0.14 -4.89 -7.75
CA ASP A 59 0.66 -5.09 -8.96
C ASP A 59 2.15 -5.27 -8.66
N GLU A 60 2.68 -4.61 -7.62
CA GLU A 60 4.12 -4.56 -7.38
C GLU A 60 4.67 -5.86 -6.77
N ILE A 61 5.82 -6.31 -7.27
CA ILE A 61 6.52 -7.50 -6.78
C ILE A 61 7.31 -7.13 -5.51
N VAL A 62 7.35 -8.02 -4.53
CA VAL A 62 8.17 -7.80 -3.34
C VAL A 62 9.64 -8.02 -3.66
N SER A 63 10.46 -7.01 -3.40
CA SER A 63 11.92 -7.02 -3.52
C SER A 63 12.55 -6.14 -2.44
N ASN A 64 13.89 -6.11 -2.36
CA ASN A 64 14.59 -5.20 -1.45
C ASN A 64 14.31 -3.72 -1.74
N ASP A 65 13.98 -3.37 -2.99
CA ASP A 65 13.76 -1.99 -3.40
C ASP A 65 12.32 -1.54 -3.13
N THR A 66 11.36 -2.46 -3.19
CA THR A 66 9.92 -2.16 -3.04
C THR A 66 9.42 -2.35 -1.62
N ILE A 67 10.11 -3.15 -0.78
CA ILE A 67 9.62 -3.57 0.53
C ILE A 67 9.29 -2.40 1.46
N ASP A 68 10.11 -1.35 1.49
CA ASP A 68 9.87 -0.21 2.40
C ASP A 68 8.66 0.62 1.96
N SER A 69 8.47 0.76 0.64
CA SER A 69 7.26 1.39 0.07
C SER A 69 6.02 0.57 0.43
N LEU A 70 6.06 -0.76 0.24
CA LEU A 70 4.96 -1.65 0.59
C LEU A 70 4.63 -1.63 2.08
N ILE A 71 5.64 -1.58 2.96
CA ILE A 71 5.44 -1.46 4.41
C ILE A 71 4.71 -0.16 4.75
N ASP A 72 5.14 0.98 4.20
CA ASP A 72 4.48 2.28 4.46
C ASP A 72 3.02 2.25 4.02
N ILE A 73 2.74 1.67 2.84
CA ILE A 73 1.37 1.58 2.31
C ILE A 73 0.50 0.62 3.13
N PHE A 74 0.99 -0.59 3.46
CA PHE A 74 0.23 -1.51 4.30
C PHE A 74 -0.04 -0.93 5.70
N LYS A 75 0.92 -0.21 6.29
CA LYS A 75 0.71 0.49 7.57
C LYS A 75 -0.36 1.57 7.47
N TYR A 76 -0.47 2.25 6.33
CA TYR A 76 -1.52 3.24 6.10
C TYR A 76 -2.91 2.59 6.05
N PHE A 77 -3.06 1.44 5.39
CA PHE A 77 -4.36 0.77 5.27
C PHE A 77 -4.76 -0.03 6.51
N ASP A 78 -3.82 -0.73 7.15
CA ASP A 78 -4.06 -1.57 8.32
C ASP A 78 -2.83 -1.56 9.24
N GLN A 79 -2.76 -0.55 10.10
CA GLN A 79 -1.65 -0.36 11.02
C GLN A 79 -1.39 -1.57 11.94
N LEU A 80 -2.42 -2.35 12.28
CA LEU A 80 -2.29 -3.48 13.20
C LEU A 80 -1.82 -4.74 12.48
N ASN A 81 -2.42 -5.06 11.33
CA ASN A 81 -2.15 -6.33 10.64
C ASN A 81 -1.21 -6.19 9.43
N TYR A 82 -0.57 -5.04 9.23
CA TYR A 82 0.32 -4.80 8.08
C TYR A 82 1.38 -5.89 7.90
N LYS A 83 1.93 -6.41 9.00
CA LYS A 83 2.94 -7.49 8.98
C LYS A 83 2.36 -8.77 8.38
N SER A 84 1.19 -9.21 8.88
CA SER A 84 0.50 -10.39 8.38
C SER A 84 0.14 -10.25 6.90
N ARG A 85 -0.36 -9.08 6.47
CA ARG A 85 -0.68 -8.80 5.06
C ARG A 85 0.54 -8.86 4.15
N LEU A 86 1.65 -8.30 4.60
CA LEU A 86 2.90 -8.33 3.84
C LEU A 86 3.48 -9.75 3.78
N PHE A 87 3.38 -10.51 4.87
CA PHE A 87 3.75 -11.92 4.90
C PHE A 87 2.90 -12.76 3.94
N GLU A 88 1.58 -12.56 3.90
CA GLU A 88 0.67 -13.19 2.94
C GLU A 88 1.10 -12.89 1.50
N LYS A 89 1.40 -11.63 1.18
CA LYS A 89 1.85 -11.23 -0.17
C LYS A 89 3.17 -11.91 -0.55
N ILE A 90 4.15 -11.95 0.35
CA ILE A 90 5.43 -12.64 0.10
C ILE A 90 5.22 -14.14 -0.07
N SER A 91 4.37 -14.76 0.76
CA SER A 91 4.08 -16.19 0.70
C SER A 91 3.44 -16.57 -0.64
N ASN A 92 2.46 -15.79 -1.09
CA ASN A 92 1.82 -15.98 -2.40
C ASN A 92 2.83 -15.85 -3.55
N GLN A 93 3.75 -14.88 -3.46
CA GLN A 93 4.79 -14.73 -4.48
C GLN A 93 5.76 -15.93 -4.50
N ILE A 94 6.15 -16.45 -3.33
CA ILE A 94 6.96 -17.68 -3.24
C ILE A 94 6.22 -18.86 -3.86
N GLU A 95 4.92 -18.99 -3.62
CA GLU A 95 4.10 -20.07 -4.20
C GLU A 95 4.08 -20.00 -5.74
N ILE A 96 3.90 -18.80 -6.31
CA ILE A 96 3.95 -18.59 -7.77
C ILE A 96 5.33 -18.99 -8.31
N ILE A 97 6.42 -18.57 -7.66
CA ILE A 97 7.78 -18.94 -8.09
C ILE A 97 7.99 -20.46 -8.03
N ASN A 98 7.45 -21.14 -7.01
CA ASN A 98 7.55 -22.60 -6.93
C ASN A 98 6.80 -23.30 -8.09
N GLN A 99 5.63 -22.79 -8.49
CA GLN A 99 4.90 -23.31 -9.64
C GLN A 99 5.67 -23.12 -10.95
N GLU A 100 6.39 -22.00 -11.09
CA GLU A 100 7.29 -21.74 -12.23
C GLU A 100 8.50 -22.70 -12.22
N LEU A 101 9.07 -22.97 -11.04
CA LEU A 101 10.20 -23.88 -10.86
C LEU A 101 9.90 -25.29 -11.38
N ASP A 102 8.72 -25.83 -11.08
CA ASP A 102 8.30 -27.15 -11.56
C ASP A 102 8.33 -27.22 -13.11
N GLN A 103 7.94 -26.13 -13.78
CA GLN A 103 7.98 -26.03 -15.24
C GLN A 103 9.41 -25.93 -15.78
N TYR A 104 10.30 -25.18 -15.12
CA TYR A 104 11.70 -25.05 -15.55
C TYR A 104 12.48 -26.35 -15.39
N ILE A 105 12.24 -27.08 -14.29
CA ILE A 105 12.84 -28.40 -14.05
C ILE A 105 12.42 -29.38 -15.14
N THR A 106 11.14 -29.41 -15.50
CA THR A 106 10.62 -30.30 -16.55
C THR A 106 11.22 -30.01 -17.93
N ASN A 107 11.64 -28.76 -18.17
CA ASN A 107 12.22 -28.30 -19.43
C ASN A 107 13.76 -28.26 -19.44
N ASP A 108 14.44 -28.84 -18.43
CA ASP A 108 15.90 -28.91 -18.30
C ASP A 108 16.62 -27.53 -18.30
N LYS A 109 15.92 -26.48 -17.84
CA LYS A 109 16.43 -25.09 -17.77
C LYS A 109 17.11 -24.80 -16.44
N LEU A 110 18.26 -25.40 -16.20
CA LEU A 110 18.96 -25.35 -14.90
C LEU A 110 19.37 -23.93 -14.45
N ASP A 111 19.75 -23.05 -15.38
CA ASP A 111 20.13 -21.66 -15.05
C ASP A 111 18.93 -20.86 -14.52
N ASP A 112 17.75 -21.04 -15.12
CA ASP A 112 16.50 -20.40 -14.68
C ASP A 112 16.09 -20.90 -13.28
N VAL A 113 16.30 -22.20 -13.01
CA VAL A 113 16.05 -22.78 -11.68
C VAL A 113 16.91 -22.12 -10.60
N GLN A 114 18.20 -21.90 -10.87
CA GLN A 114 19.09 -21.25 -9.90
C GLN A 114 18.66 -19.81 -9.60
N LEU A 115 18.24 -19.06 -10.62
CA LEU A 115 17.73 -17.69 -10.45
C LEU A 115 16.48 -17.66 -9.57
N LYS A 116 15.52 -18.55 -9.81
CA LYS A 116 14.28 -18.62 -9.01
C LYS A 116 14.52 -19.04 -7.56
N LEU A 117 15.45 -19.97 -7.32
CA LEU A 117 15.85 -20.32 -5.96
C LEU A 117 16.52 -19.14 -5.23
N PHE A 118 17.30 -18.34 -5.94
CA PHE A 118 17.87 -17.11 -5.39
C PHE A 118 16.79 -16.09 -5.03
N GLU A 119 15.79 -15.87 -5.89
CA GLU A 119 14.64 -15.01 -5.61
C GLU A 119 13.90 -15.45 -4.33
N ILE A 120 13.61 -16.74 -4.18
CA ILE A 120 12.98 -17.29 -2.97
C ILE A 120 13.82 -17.00 -1.72
N ASN A 121 15.14 -17.18 -1.79
CA ASN A 121 16.03 -16.93 -0.66
C ASN A 121 16.07 -15.44 -0.28
N GLN A 122 15.98 -14.53 -1.26
CA GLN A 122 15.84 -13.10 -0.99
C GLN A 122 14.52 -12.81 -0.25
N LEU A 123 13.40 -13.35 -0.72
CA LEU A 123 12.10 -13.17 -0.08
C LEU A 123 12.07 -13.70 1.36
N LYS A 124 12.64 -14.87 1.61
CA LYS A 124 12.80 -15.42 2.97
C LYS A 124 13.65 -14.52 3.86
N THR A 125 14.74 -13.96 3.31
CA THR A 125 15.60 -13.02 4.02
C THR A 125 14.83 -11.74 4.39
N ILE A 126 13.96 -11.26 3.50
CA ILE A 126 13.10 -10.09 3.77
C ILE A 126 12.15 -10.38 4.95
N ILE A 127 11.49 -11.54 4.98
CA ILE A 127 10.60 -11.95 6.08
C ILE A 127 11.32 -11.85 7.42
N VAL A 128 12.54 -12.39 7.50
CA VAL A 128 13.35 -12.36 8.73
C VAL A 128 13.78 -10.94 9.08
N LYS A 129 14.36 -10.21 8.13
CA LYS A 129 14.90 -8.85 8.36
C LYS A 129 13.82 -7.83 8.77
N LYS A 130 12.60 -8.00 8.27
CA LYS A 130 11.47 -7.09 8.55
C LYS A 130 10.57 -7.60 9.68
N GLU A 131 10.95 -8.70 10.33
CA GLU A 131 10.22 -9.29 11.46
C GLU A 131 8.73 -9.48 11.15
N LEU A 132 8.44 -10.11 10.01
CA LEU A 132 7.06 -10.30 9.53
C LEU A 132 6.35 -11.52 10.15
N LEU A 133 7.05 -12.26 11.02
CA LEU A 133 6.57 -13.40 11.80
C LEU A 133 6.39 -13.03 13.27
#